data_AF-G2FVY6-F1
#
_entry.id   AF-G2FVY6-F1
#
_cell.length_a   1.000
_cell.length_b   1.000
_cell.length_c   1.000
_cell.angle_alpha   90.00
_cell.angle_beta   90.00
_cell.angle_gamma   90.00
#
_symmetry.space_group_name_H-M   'P 1'
#
loop_
_entity.id
_entity.type
_entity.pdbx_description
1 polymer ?
#
loop_
_entity_poly.entity_id
_entity_poly.type
_entity_poly.pdbx_seq_one_letter_code
_entity_poly.pdbx_strand_id
1 'polypeptide(L)'
;MKTDLSLLAIGIGSLPHLKTKDALELIQTLNEIPHWPQLPNQASSEDMLNQYSFPLFKLGLVVEKDGKLFFDTSQANWLDKVTNFYNQYLEIIEGNSNDFDLFSFPEESAQGFYAFLAKLTNGDFNEAKFIKGQVTGPVTLGLQLTDQDRRSSYYSSELREIVVKSLALQAFWQTKTLSQYNKPVIIFIDEPGLYGYGQSTFITLKKEEITNELNEIVDSIHLAQGIAGIHVCASTDWSMILQSKTDIVNFDAYEYFTSMIVYIEELKAFMERGGVLAWGLIPTNSKVLELTADDLTTLFEQHVAFFVQNGIDRKVLLSQSIITPSCGVGSCTIEVAEKVYDLTHEVALKLRKSLS
;
A
#
# COMPACT_ATOMS: atom_id res chain seq x y z
N MET A 1 16.16 12.14 -8.12
CA MET A 1 15.45 13.45 -8.17
C MET A 1 14.75 13.58 -6.83
N LYS A 2 14.98 14.63 -6.01
CA LYS A 2 14.22 14.76 -4.76
C LYS A 2 12.77 15.07 -5.12
N THR A 3 11.88 14.10 -4.92
CA THR A 3 10.45 14.21 -5.18
C THR A 3 9.81 15.04 -4.08
N ASP A 4 9.30 16.21 -4.44
CA ASP A 4 8.65 17.12 -3.47
C ASP A 4 7.24 16.60 -3.15
N LEU A 5 7.16 15.77 -2.12
CA LEU A 5 5.93 15.21 -1.56
C LEU A 5 5.38 16.06 -0.39
N SER A 6 6.03 17.19 -0.09
CA SER A 6 5.81 17.99 1.11
C SER A 6 4.33 18.36 1.29
N LEU A 7 3.71 17.75 2.30
CA LEU A 7 2.35 17.97 2.75
C LEU A 7 1.30 17.85 1.64
N LEU A 8 1.55 17.00 0.65
CA LEU A 8 0.54 16.60 -0.32
C LEU A 8 -0.50 15.70 0.36
N ALA A 9 -1.70 15.62 -0.24
CA ALA A 9 -2.75 14.72 0.20
C ALA A 9 -2.77 13.46 -0.66
N ILE A 10 -2.92 12.29 -0.04
CA ILE A 10 -3.01 11.00 -0.72
C ILE A 10 -4.00 10.07 0.00
N GLY A 11 -4.79 9.33 -0.78
CA GLY A 11 -5.70 8.30 -0.27
C GLY A 11 -5.01 6.93 -0.15
N ILE A 12 -5.56 6.04 0.69
CA ILE A 12 -4.98 4.72 0.93
C ILE A 12 -5.38 3.69 -0.14
N GLY A 13 -6.56 3.79 -0.76
CA GLY A 13 -6.89 2.96 -1.94
C GLY A 13 -8.29 2.36 -1.92
N SER A 14 -8.72 1.78 -0.79
CA SER A 14 -10.04 1.14 -0.71
C SER A 14 -11.17 2.15 -0.51
N LEU A 15 -12.26 1.97 -1.26
CA LEU A 15 -13.43 2.86 -1.26
C LEU A 15 -14.74 2.05 -1.15
N PRO A 16 -15.79 2.60 -0.51
CA PRO A 16 -17.00 1.84 -0.21
C PRO A 16 -17.99 1.76 -1.40
N HIS A 17 -17.68 2.44 -2.50
CA HIS A 17 -18.53 2.58 -3.68
C HIS A 17 -18.78 1.23 -4.38
N LEU A 18 -19.97 1.08 -4.96
CA LEU A 18 -20.32 -0.06 -5.80
C LEU A 18 -20.06 0.18 -7.29
N LYS A 19 -19.89 1.45 -7.68
CA LYS A 19 -19.66 1.87 -9.06
C LYS A 19 -18.33 2.59 -9.15
N THR A 20 -17.52 2.16 -10.10
CA THR A 20 -16.20 2.72 -10.34
C THR A 20 -16.22 4.21 -10.69
N LYS A 21 -17.26 4.67 -11.41
CA LYS A 21 -17.41 6.09 -11.76
C LYS A 21 -17.49 6.98 -10.50
N ASP A 22 -18.31 6.60 -9.53
CA ASP A 22 -18.56 7.40 -8.33
C ASP A 22 -17.30 7.43 -7.45
N ALA A 23 -16.60 6.30 -7.35
CA ALA A 23 -15.29 6.21 -6.70
C ALA A 23 -14.23 7.15 -7.33
N LEU A 24 -14.17 7.20 -8.66
CA LEU A 24 -13.24 8.06 -9.39
C LEU A 24 -13.60 9.54 -9.27
N GLU A 25 -14.88 9.88 -9.09
CA GLU A 25 -15.32 11.24 -8.79
C GLU A 25 -14.82 11.68 -7.41
N LEU A 26 -14.88 10.83 -6.39
CA LEU A 26 -14.30 11.12 -5.09
C LEU A 26 -12.77 11.30 -5.14
N ILE A 27 -12.06 10.49 -5.93
CA ILE A 27 -10.61 10.59 -6.09
C ILE A 27 -10.17 11.95 -6.67
N GLN A 28 -11.04 12.65 -7.41
CA GLN A 28 -10.74 14.00 -7.91
C GLN A 28 -10.51 15.03 -6.80
N THR A 29 -11.03 14.79 -5.59
CA THR A 29 -10.72 15.62 -4.41
C THR A 29 -9.22 15.59 -4.07
N LEU A 30 -8.52 14.49 -4.40
CA LEU A 30 -7.09 14.28 -4.14
C LEU A 30 -6.27 14.26 -5.45
N ASN A 31 -6.55 15.20 -6.36
CA ASN A 31 -6.00 15.23 -7.73
C ASN A 31 -4.48 15.42 -7.87
N GLU A 32 -3.75 15.83 -6.82
CA GLU A 32 -2.28 15.95 -6.88
C GLU A 32 -1.58 14.58 -6.83
N ILE A 33 -2.19 13.62 -6.14
CA ILE A 33 -1.74 12.21 -6.06
C ILE A 33 -2.96 11.29 -6.16
N PRO A 34 -3.62 11.22 -7.33
CA PRO A 34 -4.73 10.32 -7.52
C PRO A 34 -4.26 8.87 -7.43
N HIS A 35 -5.13 8.00 -6.93
CA HIS A 35 -4.91 6.57 -6.88
C HIS A 35 -6.02 5.82 -7.59
N TRP A 36 -5.77 4.59 -8.00
CA TRP A 36 -6.86 3.74 -8.45
C TRP A 36 -7.68 3.24 -7.24
N PRO A 37 -9.02 3.14 -7.37
CA PRO A 37 -9.87 2.67 -6.29
C PRO A 37 -9.91 1.14 -6.22
N GLN A 38 -9.67 0.56 -5.04
CA GLN A 38 -10.07 -0.82 -4.75
C GLN A 38 -11.52 -0.83 -4.24
N LEU A 39 -12.37 -1.68 -4.81
CA LEU A 39 -13.83 -1.66 -4.59
C LEU A 39 -14.33 -2.97 -3.98
N PRO A 40 -13.96 -3.30 -2.73
CA PRO A 40 -14.25 -4.61 -2.12
C PRO A 40 -15.76 -4.91 -1.99
N ASN A 41 -16.63 -3.88 -2.01
CA ASN A 41 -18.08 -4.05 -1.95
C ASN A 41 -18.72 -4.32 -3.32
N GLN A 42 -17.99 -4.14 -4.43
CA GLN A 42 -18.51 -4.31 -5.78
C GLN A 42 -18.63 -5.79 -6.16
N ALA A 43 -17.59 -6.58 -5.90
CA ALA A 43 -17.56 -8.02 -6.17
C ALA A 43 -16.52 -8.71 -5.29
N SER A 44 -16.67 -10.02 -5.02
CA SER A 44 -15.66 -10.77 -4.28
C SER A 44 -14.32 -10.85 -5.01
N SER A 45 -14.31 -10.74 -6.34
CA SER A 45 -13.07 -10.64 -7.15
C SER A 45 -12.30 -9.34 -6.91
N GLU A 46 -12.97 -8.28 -6.43
CA GLU A 46 -12.37 -6.99 -6.06
C GLU A 46 -11.84 -6.97 -4.61
N ASP A 47 -12.04 -8.06 -3.86
CA ASP A 47 -11.39 -8.22 -2.56
C ASP A 47 -9.87 -8.21 -2.73
N MET A 48 -9.19 -7.52 -1.81
CA MET A 48 -7.74 -7.35 -1.83
C MET A 48 -7.01 -8.69 -1.99
N LEU A 49 -7.36 -9.71 -1.21
CA LEU A 49 -6.63 -10.99 -1.22
C LEU A 49 -6.81 -11.74 -2.53
N ASN A 50 -8.02 -11.68 -3.09
CA ASN A 50 -8.32 -12.31 -4.37
C ASN A 50 -7.57 -11.59 -5.51
N GLN A 51 -7.62 -10.26 -5.56
CA GLN A 51 -6.90 -9.44 -6.54
C GLN A 51 -5.43 -9.86 -6.69
N TYR A 52 -4.72 -10.00 -5.55
CA TYR A 52 -3.29 -10.33 -5.57
C TYR A 52 -2.99 -11.83 -5.65
N SER A 53 -4.00 -12.70 -5.55
CA SER A 53 -3.88 -14.14 -5.78
C SER A 53 -4.10 -14.53 -7.25
N PHE A 54 -4.75 -13.69 -8.05
CA PHE A 54 -5.10 -14.04 -9.43
C PHE A 54 -3.90 -14.36 -10.34
N PRO A 55 -2.74 -13.68 -10.26
CA PRO A 55 -1.57 -14.10 -11.04
C PRO A 55 -1.11 -15.53 -10.74
N LEU A 56 -1.18 -15.94 -9.47
CA LEU A 56 -0.87 -17.32 -9.06
C LEU A 56 -1.93 -18.31 -9.57
N PHE A 57 -3.18 -17.87 -9.66
CA PHE A 57 -4.27 -18.64 -10.26
C PHE A 57 -4.09 -18.81 -11.79
N LYS A 58 -3.72 -17.74 -12.51
CA LYS A 58 -3.40 -17.78 -13.96
C LYS A 58 -2.27 -18.77 -14.26
N LEU A 59 -1.29 -18.84 -13.37
CA LEU A 59 -0.16 -19.77 -13.41
C LEU A 59 -0.52 -21.21 -12.98
N GLY A 60 -1.73 -21.43 -12.49
CA GLY A 60 -2.22 -22.72 -11.99
C GLY A 60 -1.55 -23.19 -10.70
N LEU A 61 -0.83 -22.32 -10.00
CA LEU A 61 -0.27 -22.61 -8.66
C LEU A 61 -1.37 -22.56 -7.60
N VAL A 62 -2.27 -21.60 -7.75
CA VAL A 62 -3.48 -21.47 -6.94
C VAL A 62 -4.67 -22.01 -7.73
N VAL A 63 -5.61 -22.67 -7.05
CA VAL A 63 -6.87 -23.15 -7.60
C VAL A 63 -8.04 -22.58 -6.80
N GLU A 64 -9.22 -22.52 -7.43
CA GLU A 64 -10.45 -22.11 -6.78
C GLU A 64 -11.34 -23.31 -6.50
N LYS A 65 -11.80 -23.44 -5.25
CA LYS A 65 -12.85 -24.41 -4.87
C LYS A 65 -13.79 -23.77 -3.87
N ASP A 66 -15.10 -23.87 -4.12
CA ASP A 66 -16.15 -23.32 -3.25
C ASP A 66 -15.95 -21.83 -2.93
N GLY A 67 -15.50 -21.04 -3.92
CA GLY A 67 -15.23 -19.60 -3.78
C GLY A 67 -13.98 -19.26 -2.96
N LYS A 68 -13.08 -20.23 -2.73
CA LYS A 68 -11.83 -20.02 -1.99
C LYS A 68 -10.62 -20.38 -2.84
N LEU A 69 -9.64 -19.50 -2.82
CA LEU A 69 -8.35 -19.67 -3.45
C LEU A 69 -7.35 -20.32 -2.47
N PHE A 70 -6.62 -21.32 -2.94
CA PHE A 70 -5.56 -21.99 -2.17
C PHE A 70 -4.51 -22.59 -3.12
N PHE A 71 -3.28 -22.77 -2.62
CA PHE A 71 -2.24 -23.53 -3.32
C PHE A 71 -2.58 -25.02 -3.32
N ASP A 72 -2.61 -25.64 -4.49
CA ASP A 72 -2.72 -27.10 -4.58
C ASP A 72 -1.35 -27.69 -4.91
N THR A 73 -0.59 -27.98 -3.86
CA THR A 73 0.74 -28.59 -3.95
C THR A 73 0.69 -30.08 -4.29
N SER A 74 -0.51 -30.69 -4.29
CA SER A 74 -0.71 -32.11 -4.60
C SER A 74 -0.81 -32.39 -6.12
N GLN A 75 -0.84 -31.34 -6.94
CA GLN A 75 -0.90 -31.44 -8.39
C GLN A 75 0.32 -32.18 -8.95
N ALA A 76 0.09 -33.13 -9.87
CA ALA A 76 1.16 -33.94 -10.46
C ALA A 76 2.23 -33.12 -11.18
N ASN A 77 1.89 -31.93 -11.68
CA ASN A 77 2.79 -31.00 -12.35
C ASN A 77 3.18 -29.78 -11.49
N TRP A 78 3.08 -29.88 -10.16
CA TRP A 78 3.45 -28.79 -9.24
C TRP A 78 4.87 -28.27 -9.50
N LEU A 79 5.85 -29.17 -9.58
CA LEU A 79 7.25 -28.80 -9.81
C LEU A 79 7.46 -28.05 -11.13
N ASP A 80 6.79 -28.48 -12.20
CA ASP A 80 6.88 -27.82 -13.51
C ASP A 80 6.28 -26.40 -13.45
N LYS A 81 5.15 -26.22 -12.76
CA LYS A 81 4.52 -24.91 -12.57
C LYS A 81 5.37 -23.97 -11.74
N VAL A 82 5.96 -24.46 -10.65
CA VAL A 82 6.87 -23.69 -9.80
C VAL A 82 8.11 -23.29 -10.60
N THR A 83 8.71 -24.22 -11.34
CA THR A 83 9.85 -23.93 -12.23
C THR A 83 9.51 -22.85 -13.26
N ASN A 84 8.35 -22.96 -13.90
CA ASN A 84 7.88 -21.96 -14.85
C ASN A 84 7.66 -20.58 -14.21
N PHE A 85 7.15 -20.52 -12.98
CA PHE A 85 7.02 -19.27 -12.22
C PHE A 85 8.38 -18.62 -11.96
N TYR A 86 9.35 -19.38 -11.42
CA TYR A 86 10.69 -18.83 -11.14
C TYR A 86 11.43 -18.42 -12.41
N ASN A 87 11.30 -19.17 -13.52
CA ASN A 87 11.87 -18.77 -14.80
C ASN A 87 11.31 -17.41 -15.26
N GLN A 88 9.98 -17.24 -15.22
CA GLN A 88 9.37 -15.96 -15.61
C GLN A 88 9.76 -14.81 -14.67
N TYR A 89 9.85 -15.07 -13.38
CA TYR A 89 10.38 -14.10 -12.42
C TYR A 89 11.80 -13.67 -12.81
N LEU A 90 12.72 -14.62 -13.01
CA LEU A 90 14.10 -14.30 -13.36
C LEU A 90 14.19 -13.52 -14.68
N GLU A 91 13.47 -13.94 -15.72
CA GLU A 91 13.45 -13.25 -17.02
C GLU A 91 12.99 -11.78 -16.90
N ILE A 92 12.00 -11.49 -16.04
CA ILE A 92 11.51 -10.11 -15.83
C ILE A 92 12.50 -9.29 -15.00
N ILE A 93 12.98 -9.82 -13.88
CA ILE A 93 13.85 -9.09 -12.96
C ILE A 93 15.24 -8.83 -13.57
N GLU A 94 15.73 -9.73 -14.43
CA GLU A 94 16.97 -9.54 -15.20
C GLU A 94 16.79 -8.62 -16.42
N GLY A 95 15.54 -8.27 -16.76
CA GLY A 95 15.22 -7.40 -17.91
C GLY A 95 15.29 -8.12 -19.26
N ASN A 96 15.30 -9.45 -19.27
CA ASN A 96 15.27 -10.27 -20.49
C ASN A 96 13.85 -10.36 -21.09
N SER A 97 12.81 -10.15 -20.27
CA SER A 97 11.41 -10.09 -20.70
C SER A 97 10.75 -8.75 -20.36
N ASN A 98 10.01 -8.20 -21.32
CA ASN A 98 9.08 -7.09 -21.10
C ASN A 98 7.61 -7.57 -21.05
N ASP A 99 7.38 -8.88 -21.05
CA ASP A 99 6.06 -9.47 -20.89
C ASP A 99 5.80 -9.75 -19.41
N PHE A 100 5.33 -8.71 -18.71
CA PHE A 100 4.94 -8.77 -17.30
C PHE A 100 3.40 -8.76 -17.14
N ASP A 101 2.65 -8.89 -18.24
CA ASP A 101 1.18 -8.90 -18.26
C ASP A 101 0.59 -10.17 -17.62
N LEU A 102 1.39 -11.24 -17.51
CA LEU A 102 1.00 -12.41 -16.74
C LEU A 102 0.68 -12.06 -15.27
N PHE A 103 1.36 -11.04 -14.72
CA PHE A 103 1.17 -10.56 -13.36
C PHE A 103 0.16 -9.40 -13.28
N SER A 104 -0.53 -9.09 -14.38
CA SER A 104 -1.65 -8.15 -14.37
C SER A 104 -2.84 -8.69 -13.59
N PHE A 105 -3.66 -7.78 -13.07
CA PHE A 105 -5.01 -8.13 -12.66
C PHE A 105 -5.82 -8.64 -13.86
N PRO A 106 -6.71 -9.62 -13.68
CA PRO A 106 -7.88 -9.77 -14.55
C PRO A 106 -8.75 -8.51 -14.50
N GLU A 107 -9.32 -8.09 -15.64
CA GLU A 107 -10.16 -6.88 -15.71
C GLU A 107 -11.38 -6.97 -14.79
N GLU A 108 -11.98 -8.15 -14.70
CA GLU A 108 -13.11 -8.46 -13.82
C GLU A 108 -12.79 -8.42 -12.32
N SER A 109 -11.50 -8.41 -11.97
CA SER A 109 -11.01 -8.39 -10.59
C SER A 109 -10.52 -7.02 -10.14
N ALA A 110 -10.30 -6.09 -11.08
CA ALA A 110 -9.76 -4.76 -10.78
C ALA A 110 -10.36 -3.70 -11.71
N GLN A 111 -11.68 -3.65 -11.81
CA GLN A 111 -12.40 -2.68 -12.65
C GLN A 111 -12.04 -1.25 -12.26
N GLY A 112 -11.80 -1.02 -10.97
CA GLY A 112 -11.25 0.23 -10.45
C GLY A 112 -9.94 0.66 -11.09
N PHE A 113 -9.00 -0.28 -11.24
CA PHE A 113 -7.71 -0.05 -11.88
C PHE A 113 -7.86 0.31 -13.37
N TYR A 114 -8.60 -0.50 -14.13
CA TYR A 114 -8.75 -0.27 -15.57
C TYR A 114 -9.53 1.00 -15.91
N ALA A 115 -10.56 1.33 -15.14
CA ALA A 115 -11.26 2.60 -15.28
C ALA A 115 -10.38 3.80 -14.91
N PHE A 116 -9.50 3.65 -13.92
CA PHE A 116 -8.52 4.67 -13.57
C PHE A 116 -7.50 4.90 -14.71
N LEU A 117 -7.01 3.83 -15.34
CA LEU A 117 -6.17 3.94 -16.56
C LEU A 117 -6.91 4.69 -17.67
N ALA A 118 -8.19 4.39 -17.90
CA ALA A 118 -8.99 5.10 -18.89
C ALA A 118 -9.11 6.60 -18.58
N LYS A 119 -9.27 6.97 -17.30
CA LYS A 119 -9.28 8.38 -16.84
C LYS A 119 -7.95 9.09 -17.08
N LEU A 120 -6.83 8.42 -16.78
CA LEU A 120 -5.50 8.93 -17.06
C LEU A 120 -5.28 9.16 -18.57
N THR A 121 -5.68 8.19 -19.41
CA THR A 121 -5.61 8.30 -20.88
C THR A 121 -6.43 9.46 -21.43
N ASN A 122 -7.59 9.75 -20.82
CA ASN A 122 -8.45 10.87 -21.22
C ASN A 122 -7.96 12.23 -20.73
N GLY A 123 -6.91 12.28 -19.89
CA GLY A 123 -6.34 13.51 -19.35
C GLY A 123 -7.05 14.05 -18.11
N ASP A 124 -7.93 13.27 -17.48
CA ASP A 124 -8.73 13.69 -16.32
C ASP A 124 -7.87 13.97 -15.07
N PHE A 125 -6.58 13.58 -15.10
CA PHE A 125 -5.59 13.81 -14.03
C PHE A 125 -4.28 14.43 -14.56
N ASN A 126 -4.34 15.26 -15.62
CA ASN A 126 -3.14 15.89 -16.20
C ASN A 126 -2.33 16.73 -15.20
N GLU A 127 -3.01 17.34 -14.23
CA GLU A 127 -2.40 18.16 -13.16
C GLU A 127 -1.80 17.32 -12.02
N ALA A 128 -1.95 15.99 -12.05
CA ALA A 128 -1.36 15.12 -11.05
C ALA A 128 0.16 15.30 -11.01
N LYS A 129 0.71 15.39 -9.80
CA LYS A 129 2.15 15.43 -9.56
C LYS A 129 2.74 14.03 -9.46
N PHE A 130 1.95 13.09 -8.95
CA PHE A 130 2.27 11.69 -8.77
C PHE A 130 1.06 10.84 -9.11
N ILE A 131 1.25 9.54 -9.34
CA ILE A 131 0.16 8.58 -9.43
C ILE A 131 0.40 7.51 -8.39
N LYS A 132 -0.64 7.11 -7.64
CA LYS A 132 -0.52 6.09 -6.62
C LYS A 132 -1.18 4.77 -7.01
N GLY A 133 -0.46 3.69 -6.74
CA GLY A 133 -0.93 2.32 -6.77
C GLY A 133 -0.71 1.63 -5.42
N GLN A 134 -1.10 0.37 -5.35
CA GLN A 134 -0.98 -0.46 -4.18
C GLN A 134 -0.81 -1.93 -4.54
N VAL A 135 -0.20 -2.65 -3.60
CA VAL A 135 -0.09 -4.10 -3.54
C VAL A 135 -0.35 -4.53 -2.09
N THR A 136 -0.94 -5.70 -1.87
CA THR A 136 -0.99 -6.24 -0.50
C THR A 136 0.41 -6.68 -0.03
N GLY A 137 0.64 -6.71 1.28
CA GLY A 137 1.88 -7.19 1.84
C GLY A 137 1.98 -8.72 1.97
N PRO A 138 3.20 -9.27 2.02
CA PRO A 138 3.46 -10.71 2.06
C PRO A 138 2.93 -11.40 3.31
N VAL A 139 2.91 -10.72 4.46
CA VAL A 139 2.39 -11.30 5.71
C VAL A 139 0.87 -11.45 5.62
N THR A 140 0.17 -10.42 5.16
CA THR A 140 -1.27 -10.39 4.99
C THR A 140 -1.73 -11.47 4.02
N LEU A 141 -1.14 -11.52 2.82
CA LEU A 141 -1.51 -12.52 1.83
C LEU A 141 -1.11 -13.92 2.27
N GLY A 142 0.12 -14.11 2.75
CA GLY A 142 0.62 -15.43 3.12
C GLY A 142 -0.13 -16.06 4.30
N LEU A 143 -0.59 -15.24 5.27
CA LEU A 143 -1.38 -15.73 6.40
C LEU A 143 -2.78 -16.18 6.00
N GLN A 144 -3.35 -15.60 4.94
CA GLN A 144 -4.72 -15.88 4.49
C GLN A 144 -4.79 -16.91 3.36
N LEU A 145 -3.81 -16.88 2.45
CA LEU A 145 -3.70 -17.86 1.37
C LEU A 145 -3.15 -19.16 1.94
N THR A 146 -3.91 -20.24 1.77
CA THR A 146 -3.61 -21.55 2.36
C THR A 146 -3.16 -22.58 1.33
N ASP A 147 -2.63 -23.71 1.78
CA ASP A 147 -2.49 -24.92 0.99
C ASP A 147 -3.78 -25.77 1.01
N GLN A 148 -3.77 -26.91 0.32
CA GLN A 148 -4.89 -27.85 0.29
C GLN A 148 -5.32 -28.39 1.67
N ASP A 149 -4.44 -28.34 2.67
CA ASP A 149 -4.66 -28.80 4.04
C ASP A 149 -5.09 -27.64 4.98
N ARG A 150 -5.39 -26.46 4.41
CA ARG A 150 -5.77 -25.23 5.11
C ARG A 150 -4.66 -24.66 6.00
N ARG A 151 -3.41 -25.01 5.74
CA ARG A 151 -2.26 -24.39 6.42
C ARG A 151 -1.90 -23.11 5.69
N SER A 152 -1.63 -22.05 6.43
CA SER A 152 -1.19 -20.78 5.85
C SER A 152 0.11 -20.98 5.06
N SER A 153 0.14 -20.42 3.86
CA SER A 153 1.31 -20.43 2.97
C SER A 153 2.52 -19.75 3.60
N TYR A 154 2.31 -18.79 4.51
CA TYR A 154 3.39 -18.11 5.23
C TYR A 154 4.26 -19.05 6.09
N TYR A 155 3.74 -20.21 6.50
CA TYR A 155 4.52 -21.19 7.27
C TYR A 155 5.29 -22.19 6.41
N SER A 156 5.11 -22.17 5.08
CA SER A 156 5.91 -22.93 4.13
C SER A 156 6.92 -22.00 3.47
N SER A 157 8.21 -22.31 3.56
CA SER A 157 9.26 -21.47 2.96
C SER A 157 9.09 -21.32 1.44
N GLU A 158 8.70 -22.40 0.75
CA GLU A 158 8.44 -22.39 -0.70
C GLU A 158 7.23 -21.52 -1.05
N LEU A 159 6.09 -21.73 -0.38
CA LEU A 159 4.86 -20.99 -0.70
C LEU A 159 5.00 -19.51 -0.31
N ARG A 160 5.67 -19.21 0.81
CA ARG A 160 5.96 -17.84 1.21
C ARG A 160 6.84 -17.13 0.19
N GLU A 161 7.88 -17.79 -0.32
CA GLU A 161 8.73 -17.23 -1.37
C GLU A 161 7.94 -16.96 -2.66
N ILE A 162 7.07 -17.89 -3.07
CA ILE A 162 6.18 -17.71 -4.22
C ILE A 162 5.26 -16.49 -4.02
N VAL A 163 4.67 -16.32 -2.83
CA VAL A 163 3.85 -15.16 -2.50
C VAL A 163 4.66 -13.86 -2.62
N VAL A 164 5.83 -13.78 -1.99
CA VAL A 164 6.69 -12.58 -2.02
C VAL A 164 7.07 -12.21 -3.45
N LYS A 165 7.54 -13.19 -4.24
CA LYS A 165 7.95 -12.97 -5.64
C LYS A 165 6.80 -12.58 -6.55
N SER A 166 5.61 -13.15 -6.32
CA SER A 166 4.40 -12.76 -7.03
C SER A 166 4.01 -11.31 -6.74
N LEU A 167 4.01 -10.91 -5.46
CA LEU A 167 3.70 -9.53 -5.06
C LEU A 167 4.74 -8.54 -5.61
N ALA A 168 6.01 -8.93 -5.62
CA ALA A 168 7.10 -8.14 -6.18
C ALA A 168 6.89 -7.86 -7.69
N LEU A 169 6.52 -8.87 -8.48
CA LEU A 169 6.21 -8.71 -9.90
C LEU A 169 4.91 -7.94 -10.15
N GLN A 170 3.90 -8.09 -9.30
CA GLN A 170 2.68 -7.29 -9.37
C GLN A 170 2.96 -5.80 -9.10
N ALA A 171 3.78 -5.50 -8.10
CA ALA A 171 4.22 -4.14 -7.81
C ALA A 171 5.06 -3.55 -8.96
N PHE A 172 5.95 -4.36 -9.56
CA PHE A 172 6.70 -4.00 -10.76
C PHE A 172 5.78 -3.70 -11.94
N TRP A 173 4.85 -4.60 -12.27
CA TRP A 173 3.88 -4.44 -13.36
C TRP A 173 3.04 -3.17 -13.17
N GLN A 174 2.51 -2.95 -11.97
CA GLN A 174 1.68 -1.79 -11.68
C GLN A 174 2.50 -0.49 -11.80
N THR A 175 3.75 -0.48 -11.33
CA THR A 175 4.67 0.65 -11.46
C THR A 175 4.97 0.96 -12.94
N LYS A 176 5.28 -0.06 -13.75
CA LYS A 176 5.54 0.11 -15.18
C LYS A 176 4.31 0.61 -15.94
N THR A 177 3.15 0.05 -15.64
CA THR A 177 1.88 0.42 -16.27
C THR A 177 1.52 1.88 -15.96
N LEU A 178 1.59 2.30 -14.70
CA LEU A 178 1.27 3.68 -14.31
C LEU A 178 2.34 4.68 -14.78
N SER A 179 3.61 4.25 -14.90
CA SER A 179 4.69 5.11 -15.40
C SER A 179 4.51 5.57 -16.86
N GLN A 180 3.68 4.86 -17.65
CA GLN A 180 3.39 5.23 -19.05
C GLN A 180 2.75 6.62 -19.18
N TYR A 181 2.16 7.15 -18.10
CA TYR A 181 1.52 8.46 -18.06
C TYR A 181 2.48 9.61 -17.72
N ASN A 182 3.80 9.35 -17.71
CA ASN A 182 4.85 10.36 -17.49
C ASN A 182 4.72 11.10 -16.15
N LYS A 183 4.22 10.41 -15.11
CA LYS A 183 4.19 10.88 -13.73
C LYS A 183 5.00 9.91 -12.85
N PRO A 184 5.72 10.40 -11.83
CA PRO A 184 6.30 9.51 -10.83
C PRO A 184 5.23 8.66 -10.14
N VAL A 185 5.51 7.38 -9.94
CA VAL A 185 4.57 6.41 -9.38
C VAL A 185 4.93 6.07 -7.95
N ILE A 186 3.95 6.09 -7.06
CA ILE A 186 4.06 5.63 -5.67
C ILE A 186 3.30 4.31 -5.56
N ILE A 187 3.93 3.25 -5.05
CA ILE A 187 3.25 1.99 -4.74
C ILE A 187 3.28 1.78 -3.22
N PHE A 188 2.10 1.67 -2.61
CA PHE A 188 2.00 1.27 -1.20
C PHE A 188 1.88 -0.25 -1.09
N ILE A 189 2.66 -0.82 -0.18
CA ILE A 189 2.53 -2.20 0.29
C ILE A 189 1.61 -2.15 1.52
N ASP A 190 0.38 -2.58 1.33
CA ASP A 190 -0.66 -2.56 2.37
C ASP A 190 -0.58 -3.83 3.21
N GLU A 191 -0.11 -3.69 4.45
CA GLU A 191 0.26 -4.81 5.31
C GLU A 191 -0.50 -4.80 6.66
N PRO A 192 -1.85 -4.90 6.66
CA PRO A 192 -2.63 -4.94 7.90
C PRO A 192 -2.33 -6.17 8.77
N GLY A 193 -1.83 -7.27 8.18
CA GLY A 193 -1.42 -8.49 8.88
C GLY A 193 -0.34 -8.25 9.94
N LEU A 194 0.46 -7.19 9.81
CA LEU A 194 1.47 -6.81 10.80
C LEU A 194 0.92 -6.26 12.11
N TYR A 195 -0.37 -5.95 12.19
CA TYR A 195 -1.01 -5.67 13.48
C TYR A 195 -0.98 -6.90 14.41
N GLY A 196 -1.08 -8.10 13.85
CA GLY A 196 -1.01 -9.35 14.62
C GLY A 196 0.40 -9.71 15.07
N TYR A 197 1.44 -9.12 14.47
CA TYR A 197 2.83 -9.43 14.80
C TYR A 197 3.14 -9.13 16.27
N GLY A 198 3.75 -10.09 16.97
CA GLY A 198 4.01 -10.01 18.42
C GLY A 198 2.88 -10.49 19.33
N GLN A 199 1.70 -10.83 18.79
CA GLN A 199 0.65 -11.54 19.54
C GLN A 199 0.96 -13.05 19.63
N SER A 200 0.41 -13.74 20.64
CA SER A 200 0.74 -15.14 20.94
C SER A 200 0.50 -16.12 19.78
N THR A 201 -0.36 -15.76 18.82
CA THR A 201 -0.66 -16.52 17.61
C THR A 201 0.40 -16.39 16.51
N PHE A 202 1.39 -15.50 16.65
CA PHE A 202 2.40 -15.18 15.63
C PHE A 202 3.85 -15.23 16.14
N ILE A 203 4.11 -15.97 17.23
CA ILE A 203 5.42 -16.07 17.90
C ILE A 203 6.56 -16.57 16.99
N THR A 204 6.24 -17.31 15.92
CA THR A 204 7.24 -17.88 15.01
C THR A 204 7.76 -16.90 13.95
N LEU A 205 7.14 -15.73 13.80
CA LEU A 205 7.54 -14.76 12.78
C LEU A 205 8.80 -13.99 13.23
N LYS A 206 9.80 -13.91 12.36
CA LYS A 206 11.06 -13.22 12.65
C LYS A 206 11.06 -11.85 11.98
N LYS A 207 11.38 -10.80 12.75
CA LYS A 207 11.54 -9.42 12.26
C LYS A 207 12.42 -9.33 11.00
N GLU A 208 13.59 -9.97 11.02
CA GLU A 208 14.54 -9.92 9.90
C GLU A 208 13.98 -10.53 8.61
N GLU A 209 13.22 -11.61 8.75
CA GLU A 209 12.59 -12.31 7.63
C GLU A 209 11.52 -11.44 6.99
N ILE A 210 10.60 -10.89 7.78
CA ILE A 210 9.58 -9.94 7.29
C ILE A 210 10.25 -8.71 6.64
N THR A 211 11.30 -8.15 7.26
CA THR A 211 12.01 -7.00 6.70
C THR A 211 12.59 -7.33 5.32
N ASN A 212 13.17 -8.51 5.15
CA ASN A 212 13.74 -8.95 3.87
C ASN A 212 12.65 -9.19 2.82
N GLU A 213 11.51 -9.76 3.19
CA GLU A 213 10.36 -9.98 2.31
C GLU A 213 9.77 -8.65 1.81
N LEU A 214 9.60 -7.68 2.71
CA LEU A 214 9.19 -6.32 2.35
C LEU A 214 10.22 -5.66 1.43
N ASN A 215 11.51 -5.81 1.72
CA ASN A 215 12.59 -5.27 0.90
C ASN A 215 12.61 -5.84 -0.50
N GLU A 216 12.26 -7.10 -0.71
CA GLU A 216 12.21 -7.70 -2.05
C GLU A 216 11.14 -7.04 -2.93
N ILE A 217 9.98 -6.71 -2.35
CA ILE A 217 8.91 -5.99 -3.05
C ILE A 217 9.32 -4.53 -3.28
N VAL A 218 9.93 -3.87 -2.29
CA VAL A 218 10.49 -2.52 -2.43
C VAL A 218 11.53 -2.47 -3.56
N ASP A 219 12.46 -3.43 -3.60
CA ASP A 219 13.49 -3.52 -4.63
C ASP A 219 12.87 -3.65 -6.03
N SER A 220 11.76 -4.38 -6.17
CA SER A 220 11.02 -4.49 -7.44
C SER A 220 10.32 -3.20 -7.86
N ILE A 221 9.76 -2.45 -6.90
CA ILE A 221 9.21 -1.11 -7.15
C ILE A 221 10.34 -0.16 -7.62
N HIS A 222 11.48 -0.17 -6.94
CA HIS A 222 12.64 0.64 -7.30
C HIS A 222 13.23 0.26 -8.67
N LEU A 223 13.29 -1.04 -8.99
CA LEU A 223 13.71 -1.53 -10.31
C LEU A 223 12.79 -1.00 -11.42
N ALA A 224 11.50 -0.88 -11.12
CA ALA A 224 10.54 -0.26 -12.03
C ALA A 224 10.61 1.28 -12.08
N GLN A 225 11.49 1.91 -11.29
CA GLN A 225 11.65 3.36 -11.08
C GLN A 225 10.49 4.02 -10.32
N GLY A 226 9.77 3.25 -9.50
CA GLY A 226 8.74 3.74 -8.59
C GLY A 226 9.29 4.16 -7.23
N ILE A 227 8.40 4.74 -6.42
CA ILE A 227 8.62 5.11 -5.02
C ILE A 227 7.83 4.10 -4.16
N ALA A 228 8.50 3.44 -3.22
CA ALA A 228 7.89 2.41 -2.40
C ALA A 228 7.42 2.99 -1.06
N GLY A 229 6.16 2.76 -0.72
CA GLY A 229 5.62 3.03 0.62
C GLY A 229 5.14 1.76 1.30
N ILE A 230 5.13 1.75 2.63
CA ILE A 230 4.52 0.68 3.44
C ILE A 230 3.44 1.29 4.32
N HIS A 231 2.26 0.70 4.29
CA HIS A 231 1.09 1.11 5.06
C HIS A 231 0.69 0.04 6.07
N VAL A 232 0.52 0.44 7.33
CA VAL A 232 -0.03 -0.40 8.39
C VAL A 232 -1.08 0.39 9.18
N CYS A 233 -2.33 -0.09 9.20
CA CYS A 233 -3.46 0.62 9.82
C CYS A 233 -3.45 0.67 11.36
N ALA A 234 -2.46 0.07 12.04
CA ALA A 234 -2.43 -0.05 13.49
C ALA A 234 -0.99 -0.16 14.04
N SER A 235 -0.86 -0.24 15.36
CA SER A 235 0.44 -0.41 16.02
C SER A 235 1.15 -1.69 15.55
N THR A 236 2.44 -1.59 15.30
CA THR A 236 3.34 -2.72 15.01
C THR A 236 4.75 -2.43 15.55
N ASP A 237 5.70 -3.33 15.34
CA ASP A 237 7.11 -3.05 15.56
C ASP A 237 7.65 -2.17 14.43
N TRP A 238 7.56 -0.86 14.59
CA TRP A 238 7.96 0.11 13.56
C TRP A 238 9.45 0.04 13.22
N SER A 239 10.30 -0.47 14.12
CA SER A 239 11.73 -0.60 13.84
C SER A 239 11.98 -1.45 12.59
N MET A 240 11.13 -2.44 12.34
CA MET A 240 11.18 -3.29 11.14
C MET A 240 10.99 -2.49 9.85
N ILE A 241 9.98 -1.62 9.82
CA ILE A 241 9.61 -0.83 8.65
C ILE A 241 10.58 0.34 8.48
N LEU A 242 10.91 1.04 9.58
CA LEU A 242 11.86 2.16 9.60
C LEU A 242 13.29 1.73 9.23
N GLN A 243 13.67 0.46 9.41
CA GLN A 243 14.97 -0.08 9.00
C GLN A 243 14.93 -0.76 7.62
N SER A 244 13.75 -0.90 7.00
CA SER A 244 13.60 -1.41 5.63
C SER A 244 14.09 -0.40 4.59
N LYS A 245 14.11 -0.80 3.31
CA LYS A 245 14.46 0.05 2.17
C LYS A 245 13.34 0.98 1.71
N THR A 246 12.17 0.95 2.36
CA THR A 246 11.02 1.77 1.96
C THR A 246 11.34 3.27 1.96
N ASP A 247 10.72 4.02 1.04
CA ASP A 247 10.83 5.46 0.95
C ASP A 247 9.78 6.18 1.80
N ILE A 248 8.61 5.56 1.99
CA ILE A 248 7.47 6.17 2.68
C ILE A 248 6.95 5.21 3.76
N VAL A 249 6.82 5.69 5.00
CA VAL A 249 6.13 4.94 6.07
C VAL A 249 4.81 5.63 6.36
N ASN A 250 3.71 4.91 6.14
CA ASN A 250 2.38 5.35 6.50
C ASN A 250 1.88 4.67 7.77
N PHE A 251 1.66 5.48 8.79
CA PHE A 251 1.22 5.04 10.11
C PHE A 251 -0.01 5.83 10.54
N ASP A 252 -0.86 5.21 11.38
CA ASP A 252 -2.01 5.88 11.98
C ASP A 252 -1.55 6.84 13.08
N ALA A 253 -1.39 8.11 12.70
CA ALA A 253 -1.03 9.19 13.60
C ALA A 253 -2.23 9.68 14.43
N TYR A 254 -3.48 9.33 14.07
CA TYR A 254 -4.65 9.75 14.81
C TYR A 254 -4.89 8.88 16.05
N GLU A 255 -4.95 7.55 15.90
CA GLU A 255 -5.18 6.64 17.03
C GLU A 255 -3.90 6.04 17.62
N TYR A 256 -2.84 5.88 16.83
CA TYR A 256 -1.64 5.11 17.20
C TYR A 256 -0.33 5.91 17.21
N PHE A 257 -0.37 7.25 17.30
CA PHE A 257 0.85 8.09 17.36
C PHE A 257 1.86 7.61 18.41
N THR A 258 1.37 7.22 19.60
CA THR A 258 2.22 6.77 20.71
C THR A 258 3.04 5.51 20.40
N SER A 259 2.59 4.68 19.45
CA SER A 259 3.33 3.50 19.01
C SER A 259 4.64 3.87 18.30
N MET A 260 4.70 5.02 17.63
CA MET A 260 5.89 5.50 16.91
C MET A 260 6.92 6.14 17.86
N ILE A 261 6.47 6.67 19.01
CA ILE A 261 7.32 7.43 19.95
C ILE A 261 8.50 6.61 20.46
N VAL A 262 8.32 5.30 20.66
CA VAL A 262 9.38 4.42 21.20
C VAL A 262 10.49 4.13 20.21
N TYR A 263 10.32 4.49 18.93
CA TYR A 263 11.26 4.25 17.83
C TYR A 263 11.91 5.55 17.32
N ILE A 264 12.11 6.52 18.21
CA ILE A 264 12.58 7.86 17.82
C ILE A 264 13.96 7.84 17.13
N GLU A 265 14.85 6.94 17.54
CA GLU A 265 16.19 6.83 16.96
C GLU A 265 16.14 6.17 15.57
N GLU A 266 15.34 5.12 15.41
CA GLU A 266 15.06 4.53 14.10
C GLU A 266 14.37 5.52 13.17
N LEU A 267 13.46 6.35 13.70
CA LEU A 267 12.80 7.40 12.94
C LEU A 267 13.78 8.48 12.50
N LYS A 268 14.71 8.92 13.35
CA LYS A 268 15.79 9.84 12.95
C LYS A 268 16.60 9.25 11.80
N ALA A 269 17.05 8.01 11.93
CA ALA A 269 17.79 7.33 10.86
C ALA A 269 16.98 7.18 9.56
N PHE A 270 15.66 6.98 9.66
CA PHE A 270 14.72 6.99 8.53
C PHE A 270 14.67 8.34 7.83
N MET A 271 14.50 9.41 8.59
CA MET A 271 14.42 10.76 8.07
C MET A 271 15.76 11.22 7.48
N GLU A 272 16.89 10.90 8.12
CA GLU A 272 18.25 11.27 7.68
C GLU A 272 18.60 10.69 6.30
N ARG A 273 18.12 9.47 5.99
CA ARG A 273 18.30 8.87 4.65
C ARG A 273 17.28 9.37 3.61
N GLY A 274 16.41 10.31 3.98
CA GLY A 274 15.42 10.92 3.10
C GLY A 274 14.04 10.23 3.11
N GLY A 275 13.77 9.36 4.08
CA GLY A 275 12.48 8.71 4.22
C GLY A 275 11.36 9.70 4.55
N VAL A 276 10.14 9.41 4.09
CA VAL A 276 8.97 10.28 4.20
C VAL A 276 7.92 9.66 5.13
N LEU A 277 7.37 10.46 6.03
CA LEU A 277 6.25 10.05 6.87
C LEU A 277 4.92 10.40 6.20
N ALA A 278 4.10 9.39 5.93
CA ALA A 278 2.70 9.57 5.59
C ALA A 278 1.87 9.53 6.88
N TRP A 279 1.35 10.68 7.27
CA TRP A 279 0.62 10.88 8.51
C TRP A 279 -0.84 10.49 8.33
N GLY A 280 -1.21 9.29 8.79
CA GLY A 280 -2.58 8.83 8.90
C GLY A 280 -3.34 9.62 9.96
N LEU A 281 -3.76 10.82 9.59
CA LEU A 281 -4.23 11.85 10.50
C LEU A 281 -5.76 11.96 10.50
N ILE A 282 -6.41 11.61 9.38
CA ILE A 282 -7.87 11.69 9.24
C ILE A 282 -8.45 10.32 9.63
N PRO A 283 -9.25 10.21 10.72
CA PRO A 283 -9.81 8.93 11.13
C PRO A 283 -10.79 8.39 10.10
N THR A 284 -10.74 7.09 9.84
CA THR A 284 -11.62 6.40 8.87
C THR A 284 -12.80 5.71 9.56
N ASN A 285 -13.48 6.45 10.43
CA ASN A 285 -14.68 6.01 11.14
C ASN A 285 -15.62 7.20 11.40
N SER A 286 -16.79 6.96 11.97
CA SER A 286 -17.83 7.98 12.14
C SER A 286 -17.40 9.22 12.95
N LYS A 287 -16.32 9.14 13.74
CA LYS A 287 -15.78 10.32 14.47
C LYS A 287 -15.42 11.45 13.51
N VAL A 288 -15.05 11.13 12.26
CA VAL A 288 -14.65 12.13 11.24
C VAL A 288 -15.76 13.14 10.92
N LEU A 289 -17.03 12.77 11.13
CA LEU A 289 -18.18 13.64 10.86
C LEU A 289 -18.25 14.84 11.82
N GLU A 290 -17.63 14.72 13.00
CA GLU A 290 -17.60 15.76 14.03
C GLU A 290 -16.32 16.61 13.98
N LEU A 291 -15.36 16.25 13.12
CA LEU A 291 -14.06 16.90 13.03
C LEU A 291 -13.99 17.97 11.95
N THR A 292 -13.14 18.95 12.19
CA THR A 292 -12.78 20.01 11.25
C THR A 292 -11.30 19.92 10.86
N ALA A 293 -10.93 20.59 9.77
CA ALA A 293 -9.53 20.70 9.37
C ALA A 293 -8.67 21.40 10.45
N ASP A 294 -9.27 22.25 11.28
CA ASP A 294 -8.60 22.98 12.37
C ASP A 294 -8.21 22.04 13.52
N ASP A 295 -9.11 21.13 13.89
CA ASP A 295 -8.86 20.12 14.91
C ASP A 295 -7.67 19.24 14.50
N LEU A 296 -7.69 18.75 13.25
CA LEU A 296 -6.66 17.88 12.71
C LEU A 296 -5.32 18.60 12.47
N THR A 297 -5.35 19.84 12.01
CA THR A 297 -4.14 20.67 11.88
C THR A 297 -3.49 20.93 13.24
N THR A 298 -4.32 21.19 14.27
CA THR A 298 -3.84 21.37 15.65
C THR A 298 -3.20 20.09 16.17
N LEU A 299 -3.83 18.94 15.95
CA LEU A 299 -3.28 17.63 16.31
C LEU A 299 -1.93 17.36 15.61
N PHE A 300 -1.85 17.64 14.31
CA PHE A 300 -0.62 17.50 13.54
C PHE A 300 0.52 18.35 14.13
N GLU A 301 0.28 19.63 14.44
CA GLU A 301 1.30 20.50 15.02
C GLU A 301 1.74 20.03 16.42
N GLN A 302 0.84 19.44 17.22
CA GLN A 302 1.20 18.82 18.49
C GLN A 302 2.16 17.63 18.30
N HIS A 303 1.89 16.77 17.32
CA HIS A 303 2.74 15.63 16.99
C HIS A 303 4.09 16.06 16.41
N VAL A 304 4.10 17.07 15.52
CA VAL A 304 5.32 17.69 15.01
C VAL A 304 6.15 18.28 16.15
N ALA A 305 5.54 19.03 17.05
CA ALA A 305 6.22 19.61 18.20
C ALA A 305 6.85 18.53 19.09
N PHE A 306 6.17 17.39 19.27
CA PHE A 306 6.72 16.25 20.00
C PHE A 306 8.00 15.71 19.36
N PHE A 307 7.98 15.41 18.06
CA PHE A 307 9.17 14.92 17.36
C PHE A 307 10.31 15.94 17.32
N VAL A 308 9.99 17.23 17.21
CA VAL A 308 10.98 18.32 17.26
C VAL A 308 11.65 18.40 18.63
N GLN A 309 10.88 18.31 19.72
CA GLN A 309 11.43 18.29 21.08
C GLN A 309 12.34 17.08 21.33
N ASN A 310 12.14 15.99 20.58
CA ASN A 310 12.95 14.78 20.65
C ASN A 310 14.08 14.73 19.60
N GLY A 311 14.39 15.87 18.96
CA GLY A 311 15.61 16.05 18.17
C GLY A 311 15.47 15.84 16.66
N ILE A 312 14.26 15.77 16.11
CA ILE A 312 14.04 15.78 14.66
C ILE A 312 13.92 17.23 14.18
N ASP A 313 14.71 17.63 13.17
CA ASP A 313 14.61 18.98 12.63
C ASP A 313 13.22 19.26 12.02
N ARG A 314 12.60 20.38 12.42
CA ARG A 314 11.23 20.71 11.99
C ARG A 314 11.12 20.86 10.47
N LYS A 315 12.12 21.47 9.83
CA LYS A 315 12.09 21.72 8.39
C LYS A 315 12.20 20.40 7.62
N VAL A 316 13.11 19.52 8.06
CA VAL A 316 13.24 18.16 7.51
C VAL A 316 11.92 17.42 7.67
N LEU A 317 11.35 17.39 8.88
CA LEU A 317 10.10 16.68 9.18
C LEU A 317 8.98 17.08 8.22
N LEU A 318 8.75 18.38 8.05
CA LEU A 318 7.68 18.88 7.20
C LEU A 318 7.93 18.67 5.71
N SER A 319 9.17 18.81 5.24
CA SER A 319 9.52 18.51 3.85
C SER A 319 9.45 17.02 3.50
N GLN A 320 9.45 16.17 4.52
CA GLN A 320 9.36 14.71 4.42
C GLN A 320 8.05 14.21 5.08
N SER A 321 6.96 14.95 4.89
CA SER A 321 5.63 14.60 5.39
C SER A 321 4.60 14.57 4.26
N ILE A 322 3.65 13.64 4.31
CA ILE A 322 2.46 13.56 3.44
C ILE A 322 1.24 13.39 4.35
N ILE A 323 0.08 13.92 3.97
CA ILE A 323 -1.16 13.80 4.75
C ILE A 323 -2.03 12.70 4.15
N THR A 324 -2.48 11.77 5.00
CA THR A 324 -3.32 10.63 4.60
C THR A 324 -4.48 10.43 5.57
N PRO A 325 -5.54 9.73 5.16
CA PRO A 325 -6.42 9.02 6.09
C PRO A 325 -5.64 7.97 6.89
N SER A 326 -6.15 7.57 8.06
CA SER A 326 -5.54 6.54 8.91
C SER A 326 -5.49 5.15 8.26
N CYS A 327 -6.44 4.82 7.38
CA CYS A 327 -6.53 3.54 6.65
C CYS A 327 -7.36 3.76 5.36
N GLY A 328 -7.71 2.69 4.65
CA GLY A 328 -8.70 2.76 3.58
C GLY A 328 -10.12 2.94 4.12
N VAL A 329 -11.06 3.40 3.28
CA VAL A 329 -12.47 3.67 3.67
C VAL A 329 -13.45 2.65 3.05
N GLY A 330 -12.95 1.52 2.56
CA GLY A 330 -13.76 0.47 1.90
C GLY A 330 -14.92 -0.08 2.75
N SER A 331 -14.77 -0.10 4.07
CA SER A 331 -15.80 -0.56 5.02
C SER A 331 -16.69 0.55 5.58
N CYS A 332 -16.45 1.81 5.20
CA CYS A 332 -17.19 2.97 5.69
C CYS A 332 -18.49 3.19 4.90
N THR A 333 -19.35 4.11 5.36
CA THR A 333 -20.43 4.66 4.54
C THR A 333 -19.86 5.63 3.50
N ILE A 334 -20.64 5.90 2.44
CA ILE A 334 -20.27 6.90 1.42
C ILE A 334 -20.05 8.29 2.06
N GLU A 335 -20.94 8.73 2.95
CA GLU A 335 -20.82 10.00 3.68
C GLU A 335 -19.52 10.12 4.47
N VAL A 336 -19.11 9.03 5.16
CA VAL A 336 -17.83 8.99 5.88
C VAL A 336 -16.66 9.06 4.90
N ALA A 337 -16.71 8.35 3.78
CA ALA A 337 -15.65 8.39 2.77
C ALA A 337 -15.49 9.77 2.13
N GLU A 338 -16.60 10.44 1.78
CA GLU A 338 -16.60 11.82 1.27
C GLU A 338 -15.94 12.77 2.27
N LYS A 339 -16.40 12.75 3.53
CA LYS A 339 -15.85 13.59 4.60
C LYS A 339 -14.36 13.34 4.85
N VAL A 340 -13.91 12.08 4.77
CA VAL A 340 -12.48 11.73 4.91
C VAL A 340 -11.64 12.37 3.82
N TYR A 341 -12.07 12.28 2.56
CA TYR A 341 -11.31 12.84 1.43
C TYR A 341 -11.28 14.37 1.47
N ASP A 342 -12.43 14.99 1.77
CA ASP A 342 -12.52 16.44 1.93
C ASP A 342 -11.58 16.95 3.03
N LEU A 343 -11.62 16.35 4.23
CA LEU A 343 -10.72 16.74 5.31
C LEU A 343 -9.24 16.47 4.99
N THR A 344 -8.93 15.37 4.29
CA THR A 344 -7.54 15.08 3.89
C THR A 344 -7.02 16.19 2.97
N HIS A 345 -7.83 16.61 2.00
CA HIS A 345 -7.51 17.72 1.11
C HIS A 345 -7.38 19.06 1.85
N GLU A 346 -8.37 19.41 2.68
CA GLU A 346 -8.41 20.67 3.42
C GLU A 346 -7.23 20.82 4.37
N VAL A 347 -6.87 19.77 5.12
CA VAL A 347 -5.73 19.76 6.04
C VAL A 347 -4.42 19.95 5.28
N ALA A 348 -4.20 19.20 4.19
CA ALA A 348 -3.01 19.35 3.36
C ALA A 348 -2.86 20.76 2.77
N LEU A 349 -3.96 21.37 2.32
CA LEU A 349 -3.95 22.76 1.86
C LEU A 349 -3.64 23.75 2.99
N LYS A 350 -4.25 23.57 4.17
CA LYS A 350 -4.06 24.45 5.31
C LYS A 350 -2.62 24.42 5.82
N LEU A 351 -2.03 23.22 5.94
CA LEU A 351 -0.65 23.04 6.36
C LEU A 351 0.35 23.61 5.35
N ARG A 352 0.11 23.49 4.04
CA ARG A 352 1.01 24.11 3.04
C ARG A 352 0.96 25.64 3.08
N LYS A 353 -0.23 26.23 3.31
CA LYS A 353 -0.38 27.69 3.46
C LYS A 353 0.30 28.25 4.70
N SER A 354 0.51 27.46 5.75
CA SER A 354 1.23 27.92 6.95
C SER A 354 2.76 27.87 6.81
N LEU A 355 3.28 27.20 5.77
CA LEU A 355 4.71 27.14 5.44
C LEU A 355 5.16 28.14 4.38
N SER A 356 4.23 28.65 3.57
CA SER A 356 4.43 29.74 2.61
C SER A 356 4.34 31.10 3.29
#